data_AF-A0A2B7XUE8-F1
#
_entry.id   AF-A0A2B7XUE8-F1
#
_cell.length_a   1.000
_cell.length_b   1.000
_cell.length_c   1.000
_cell.angle_alpha   90.00
_cell.angle_beta   90.00
_cell.angle_gamma   90.00
#
_symmetry.space_group_name_H-M   'P 1'
#
loop_
_entity.id
_entity.type
_entity.pdbx_description
1 polymer ?
#
loop_
_entity_poly.entity_id
_entity_poly.type
_entity_poly.pdbx_seq_one_letter_code
_entity_poly.pdbx_strand_id
1 'polypeptide(L)'
;MRTADDAGYPIYTDIGQLGAVMYEIVTGVQCRFDLFEGLSPGPEIARWPSRKGLPSTEGIWLGSIIERCWIRGDGGFRDSGELAALLELVSSKGSAGDNHEDATSFPSNPGLQERNGEVLRSN
;
A
#
# COMPACT_ATOMS: atom_id res chain seq x y z
N MET A 1 -6.45 26.48 8.64
CA MET A 1 -5.50 25.45 9.08
C MET A 1 -6.02 24.91 10.40
N ARG A 2 -6.50 23.65 10.47
CA ARG A 2 -6.88 23.05 11.75
C ARG A 2 -5.59 22.64 12.44
N THR A 3 -5.27 23.36 13.51
CA THR A 3 -4.11 23.14 14.37
C THR A 3 -4.21 21.75 14.97
N ALA A 4 -3.14 20.96 14.79
CA ALA A 4 -2.91 19.73 15.52
C ALA A 4 -2.83 20.09 17.00
N ASP A 5 -3.83 19.65 17.76
CA ASP A 5 -3.68 19.51 19.20
C ASP A 5 -2.91 18.23 19.50
N ASP A 6 -2.28 18.22 20.67
CA ASP A 6 -1.25 17.27 21.11
C ASP A 6 -1.77 15.82 21.33
N ALA A 7 -2.84 15.41 20.63
CA ALA A 7 -3.55 14.14 20.74
C ALA A 7 -3.56 13.30 19.45
N GLY A 8 -2.60 13.50 18.55
CA GLY A 8 -2.26 12.51 17.52
C GLY A 8 -3.26 12.40 16.35
N TYR A 9 -2.95 13.08 15.25
CA TYR A 9 -3.28 12.77 13.84
C TYR A 9 -4.23 11.57 13.57
N PRO A 10 -5.54 11.59 13.90
CA PRO A 10 -6.33 10.35 13.87
C PRO A 10 -6.52 9.84 12.44
N ILE A 11 -6.88 10.73 11.50
CA ILE A 11 -7.20 10.28 10.14
C ILE A 11 -5.98 10.02 9.27
N TYR A 12 -4.90 10.80 9.41
CA TYR A 12 -3.76 10.62 8.55
C TYR A 12 -2.95 9.38 8.96
N THR A 13 -2.82 9.07 10.26
CA THR A 13 -2.14 7.83 10.68
C THR A 13 -2.85 6.61 10.13
N ASP A 14 -4.18 6.60 10.16
CA ASP A 14 -5.00 5.54 9.59
C ASP A 14 -4.77 5.43 8.07
N ILE A 15 -4.76 6.56 7.34
CA ILE A 15 -4.46 6.59 5.91
C ILE A 15 -3.04 6.08 5.62
N GLY A 16 -2.04 6.48 6.41
CA GLY A 16 -0.65 6.05 6.24
C GLY A 16 -0.46 4.55 6.48
N GLN A 17 -1.06 4.02 7.54
CA GLN A 17 -1.08 2.59 7.86
C GLN A 17 -1.85 1.79 6.80
N LEU A 18 -3.00 2.29 6.32
CA LEU A 18 -3.72 1.68 5.22
C LEU A 18 -2.87 1.65 3.94
N GLY A 19 -2.07 2.68 3.68
CA GLY A 19 -1.07 2.69 2.60
C GLY A 19 -0.08 1.53 2.70
N ALA A 20 0.41 1.22 3.90
CA ALA A 20 1.31 0.09 4.13
C ALA A 20 0.61 -1.26 3.91
N VAL A 21 -0.65 -1.40 4.36
CA VAL A 21 -1.46 -2.60 4.11
C VAL A 21 -1.73 -2.79 2.61
N MET A 22 -2.08 -1.71 1.88
CA MET A 22 -2.26 -1.77 0.43
C MET A 22 -0.97 -2.19 -0.29
N TYR A 23 0.18 -1.67 0.14
CA TYR A 23 1.48 -2.09 -0.39
C TYR A 23 1.71 -3.59 -0.16
N GLU A 24 1.49 -4.07 1.07
CA GLU A 24 1.68 -5.48 1.42
C GLU A 24 0.76 -6.39 0.61
N ILE A 25 -0.50 -6.01 0.43
CA ILE A 25 -1.47 -6.77 -0.38
C ILE A 25 -1.03 -6.87 -1.84
N VAL A 26 -0.60 -5.75 -2.44
CA VAL A 26 -0.28 -5.71 -3.88
C VAL A 26 1.06 -6.37 -4.19
N THR A 27 2.03 -6.29 -3.28
CA THR A 27 3.41 -6.78 -3.52
C THR A 27 3.72 -8.11 -2.86
N GLY A 28 2.96 -8.51 -1.83
CA GLY A 28 3.29 -9.63 -0.94
C GLY A 28 4.47 -9.33 0.00
N VAL A 29 5.00 -8.11 0.03
CA VAL A 29 6.14 -7.71 0.85
C VAL A 29 5.67 -6.90 2.05
N GLN A 30 6.10 -7.30 3.23
CA GLN A 30 5.76 -6.61 4.47
C GLN A 30 6.25 -5.15 4.43
N CYS A 31 5.35 -4.21 4.73
CA CYS A 31 5.66 -2.80 4.84
C CYS A 31 5.35 -2.32 6.27
N ARG A 32 6.35 -1.77 6.95
CA ARG A 32 6.16 -1.20 8.29
C ARG A 32 5.96 0.31 8.17
N PHE A 33 4.84 0.78 8.72
CA PHE A 33 4.57 2.19 8.95
C PHE A 33 4.61 2.44 10.45
N ASP A 34 5.80 2.76 10.96
CA ASP A 34 6.06 2.89 12.39
C ASP A 34 6.29 4.37 12.76
N LEU A 35 5.39 4.91 13.58
CA LEU A 35 5.44 6.30 14.05
C LEU A 35 6.51 6.53 15.12
N PHE A 36 7.05 5.46 15.70
CA PHE A 36 7.98 5.50 16.82
C PHE A 36 9.37 4.96 16.44
N GLU A 37 9.61 4.71 15.15
CA GLU A 37 10.88 4.18 14.67
C GLU A 37 12.06 5.07 15.09
N GLY A 38 13.04 4.46 15.76
CA GLY A 38 14.27 5.14 16.19
C GLY A 38 14.12 6.07 17.40
N LEU A 39 12.98 6.05 18.08
CA LEU A 39 12.80 6.76 19.35
C LEU A 39 13.30 5.92 20.53
N SER A 40 13.81 6.61 21.55
CA SER A 40 14.29 6.00 22.80
C SER A 40 13.21 6.06 23.86
N PRO A 41 13.06 5.02 24.71
CA PRO A 41 11.94 4.92 25.65
C PRO A 41 11.82 6.16 26.54
N GLY A 42 10.73 6.91 26.35
CA GLY A 42 10.41 8.17 27.04
C GLY A 42 9.01 8.69 26.67
N PRO A 43 8.65 9.95 27.00
CA PRO A 43 7.44 10.58 26.45
C PRO A 43 7.65 10.83 24.96
N GLU A 44 7.48 9.78 24.17
CA GLU A 44 7.78 9.76 22.76
C GLU A 44 6.68 10.46 21.96
N ILE A 45 7.07 11.52 21.26
CA ILE A 45 6.20 12.20 20.30
C ILE A 45 6.21 11.36 19.02
N ALA A 46 5.04 10.83 18.65
CA ALA A 46 4.86 10.14 17.37
C ALA A 46 5.35 11.01 16.20
N ARG A 47 6.22 10.45 15.36
CA ARG A 47 6.77 11.13 14.18
C ARG A 47 6.28 10.45 12.92
N TRP A 48 5.90 11.25 11.94
CA TRP A 48 5.57 10.70 10.63
C TRP A 48 6.81 10.01 10.03
N PRO A 49 6.70 8.79 9.47
CA PRO A 49 7.85 8.05 8.97
C PRO A 49 8.53 8.81 7.84
N SER A 50 9.86 8.71 7.76
CA SER A 50 10.58 9.25 6.62
C SER A 50 10.21 8.47 5.36
N ARG A 51 10.03 9.17 4.22
CA ARG A 51 9.80 8.49 2.94
C ARG A 51 10.92 7.51 2.60
N LYS A 52 12.16 7.76 3.04
CA LYS A 52 13.30 6.86 2.84
C LYS A 52 13.19 5.54 3.63
N GLY A 53 12.40 5.51 4.71
CA GLY A 53 12.12 4.31 5.49
C GLY A 53 10.98 3.47 4.90
N LEU A 54 10.27 4.00 3.90
CA LEU A 54 9.17 3.30 3.23
C LEU A 54 9.66 2.74 1.88
N PRO A 55 9.12 1.61 1.42
CA PRO A 55 9.55 1.00 0.16
C PRO A 55 9.18 1.85 -1.07
N SER A 56 9.85 1.63 -2.19
CA SER A 56 9.51 2.31 -3.45
C SER A 56 8.15 1.86 -3.95
N THR A 57 7.38 2.79 -4.52
CA THR A 57 6.05 2.55 -5.13
C THR A 57 6.10 2.52 -6.66
N GLU A 58 7.28 2.67 -7.25
CA GLU A 58 7.46 2.71 -8.70
C GLU A 58 7.09 1.38 -9.36
N GLY A 59 6.31 1.44 -10.45
CA GLY A 59 5.86 0.26 -11.19
C GLY A 59 4.78 -0.59 -10.51
N ILE A 60 4.27 -0.18 -9.33
CA ILE A 60 3.21 -0.88 -8.61
C ILE A 60 1.84 -0.39 -9.09
N TRP A 61 0.88 -1.29 -9.30
CA TRP A 61 -0.47 -0.98 -9.80
C TRP A 61 -1.17 0.14 -9.01
N LEU A 62 -1.17 0.07 -7.67
CA LEU A 62 -1.69 1.11 -6.79
C LEU A 62 -0.60 2.07 -6.29
N GLY A 63 0.58 2.07 -6.90
CA GLY A 63 1.77 2.75 -6.41
C GLY A 63 1.55 4.24 -6.16
N SER A 64 0.87 4.94 -7.08
CA SER A 64 0.57 6.37 -6.93
C SER A 64 -0.41 6.68 -5.80
N ILE A 65 -1.37 5.79 -5.52
CA ILE A 65 -2.32 5.94 -4.42
C ILE A 65 -1.61 5.66 -3.09
N ILE A 66 -0.82 4.58 -3.04
CA ILE A 66 0.00 4.21 -1.88
C ILE A 66 0.97 5.35 -1.54
N GLU A 67 1.62 5.95 -2.54
CA GLU A 67 2.54 7.07 -2.34
C GLU A 67 1.84 8.27 -1.68
N ARG A 68 0.63 8.62 -2.14
CA ARG A 68 -0.16 9.71 -1.55
C ARG A 68 -0.61 9.43 -0.12
N CYS A 69 -0.80 8.17 0.27
CA CYS A 69 -1.06 7.81 1.67
C CYS A 69 0.09 8.18 2.61
N TRP A 70 1.32 8.28 2.09
CA TRP A 70 2.52 8.54 2.89
C TRP A 70 3.00 9.99 2.85
N ILE A 71 2.37 10.85 2.05
CA ILE A 71 2.65 12.29 1.99
C ILE A 71 1.82 13.03 3.03
N ARG A 72 2.48 13.85 3.85
CA ARG A 72 1.83 14.72 4.83
C ARG A 72 1.60 16.11 4.25
N GLY A 73 0.36 16.61 4.35
CA GLY A 73 0.01 17.96 3.87
C GLY A 73 -0.23 17.98 2.37
N ASP A 74 0.37 18.95 1.68
CA ASP A 74 0.13 19.17 0.25
C ASP A 74 0.61 17.98 -0.58
N GLY A 75 -0.28 17.43 -1.41
CA GLY A 75 -0.06 16.22 -2.21
C GLY A 75 -0.55 14.92 -1.54
N GLY A 76 -0.77 14.92 -0.23
CA GLY A 76 -1.41 13.82 0.50
C GLY A 76 -2.92 13.78 0.35
N PHE A 77 -3.56 12.82 1.03
CA PHE A 77 -5.01 12.79 1.19
C PHE A 77 -5.46 13.71 2.33
N ARG A 78 -6.55 14.45 2.09
CA ARG A 78 -7.14 15.32 3.12
C ARG A 78 -7.97 14.56 4.13
N ASP A 79 -8.65 13.51 3.67
CA ASP A 79 -9.53 12.64 4.43
C ASP A 79 -9.67 11.28 3.72
N SER A 80 -10.39 10.35 4.36
CA SER A 80 -10.65 9.02 3.81
C SER A 80 -11.57 9.03 2.58
N GLY A 81 -12.38 10.07 2.39
CA GLY A 81 -13.29 10.18 1.25
C GLY A 81 -12.53 10.40 -0.06
N GLU A 82 -11.48 11.21 -0.03
CA GLU A 82 -10.61 11.42 -1.19
C GLU A 82 -9.86 10.12 -1.59
N LEU A 83 -9.39 9.35 -0.61
CA LEU A 83 -8.77 8.04 -0.85
C LEU A 83 -9.78 7.06 -1.45
N ALA A 84 -10.97 6.96 -0.86
CA ALA A 84 -12.02 6.08 -1.35
C ALA A 84 -12.42 6.40 -2.80
N ALA A 85 -12.59 7.69 -3.14
CA ALA A 85 -12.94 8.11 -4.48
C ALA A 85 -11.91 7.69 -5.54
N LEU A 86 -10.61 7.73 -5.22
CA LEU A 86 -9.57 7.24 -6.14
C LEU A 86 -9.57 5.72 -6.28
N LEU A 87 -9.79 4.98 -5.19
CA LEU A 87 -9.89 3.52 -5.25
C LEU A 87 -11.08 3.08 -6.11
N GLU A 88 -12.24 3.73 -5.98
CA GLU A 88 -13.42 3.49 -6.81
C GLU A 88 -13.17 3.80 -8.29
N LEU A 89 -12.42 4.88 -8.58
CA LEU A 89 -12.04 5.22 -9.95
C LEU A 89 -11.15 4.15 -10.58
N VAL A 90 -10.20 3.59 -9.82
CA VAL A 90 -9.34 2.49 -10.29
C VAL A 90 -10.15 1.21 -10.49
N SER A 91 -11.06 0.89 -9.57
CA SER A 91 -11.98 -0.25 -9.68
C SER A 91 -12.84 -0.16 -10.94
N SER A 92 -13.41 1.02 -11.20
CA SER A 92 -14.26 1.27 -12.37
C SER A 92 -13.49 1.17 -13.71
N LYS A 93 -12.19 1.51 -13.71
CA LYS A 93 -11.33 1.34 -14.88
C LYS A 93 -10.93 -0.12 -15.12
N GLY A 94 -10.84 -0.93 -14.07
CA GLY A 94 -10.54 -2.37 -14.19
C GLY A 94 -11.68 -3.19 -14.81
N SER A 95 -12.92 -2.68 -14.81
CA SER A 95 -14.08 -3.38 -15.39
C SER A 95 -14.40 -2.97 -16.85
N ALA A 96 -13.76 -1.93 -17.36
CA ALA A 96 -13.81 -1.59 -18.77
C ALA A 96 -12.64 -2.30 -19.46
N GLY A 97 -12.90 -3.46 -20.06
CA GLY A 97 -11.90 -4.24 -20.78
C GLY A 97 -11.26 -3.43 -21.90
N ASP A 98 -10.04 -2.95 -21.67
CA ASP A 98 -9.18 -2.44 -22.73
C ASP A 98 -8.56 -3.62 -23.47
N ASN A 99 -9.18 -3.96 -24.60
CA ASN A 99 -8.51 -4.63 -25.70
C ASN A 99 -7.51 -3.64 -26.31
N HIS A 100 -6.35 -3.49 -25.68
CA HIS A 100 -5.17 -3.01 -26.37
C HIS A 100 -4.00 -3.92 -26.01
N GLU A 101 -3.74 -4.87 -26.91
CA GLU A 101 -2.49 -5.62 -26.91
C GLU A 101 -1.34 -4.64 -27.17
N ASP A 102 -0.54 -4.33 -26.14
CA ASP A 102 0.89 -4.13 -26.34
C ASP A 102 1.69 -4.51 -25.09
N ALA A 103 2.85 -5.08 -25.38
CA ALA A 103 3.68 -5.93 -24.54
C ALA A 103 4.22 -5.27 -23.27
N THR A 104 4.00 -5.88 -22.11
CA THR A 104 5.07 -6.18 -21.13
C THR A 104 4.62 -7.26 -20.15
N SER A 105 5.05 -8.48 -20.45
CA SER A 105 5.28 -9.63 -19.56
C SER A 105 5.03 -9.41 -18.05
N PHE A 106 4.00 -10.07 -17.53
CA PHE A 106 3.88 -10.39 -16.11
C PHE A 106 5.07 -11.26 -15.65
N PRO A 107 5.77 -10.96 -14.55
CA PRO A 107 6.57 -11.98 -13.89
C PRO A 107 5.63 -12.92 -13.14
N SER A 108 5.46 -14.14 -13.67
CA SER A 108 4.87 -15.25 -12.94
C SER A 108 5.67 -15.49 -11.65
N ASN A 109 5.01 -15.38 -10.51
CA ASN A 109 5.57 -15.70 -9.21
C ASN A 109 5.80 -17.22 -9.11
N PRO A 110 7.04 -17.75 -9.05
CA PRO A 110 7.31 -19.19 -9.10
C PRO A 110 7.21 -19.86 -7.71
N GLY A 111 6.18 -19.52 -6.93
CA GLY A 111 6.12 -19.84 -5.49
C GLY A 111 5.08 -20.87 -5.03
N LEU A 112 4.21 -21.37 -5.89
CA LEU A 112 3.14 -22.30 -5.49
C LEU A 112 3.13 -23.54 -6.39
N GLN A 113 3.92 -24.54 -6.00
CA GLN A 113 3.87 -25.85 -6.64
C GLN A 113 2.68 -26.63 -6.07
N GLU A 114 1.63 -26.73 -6.88
CA GLU A 114 0.49 -27.62 -6.64
C GLU A 114 1.00 -29.08 -6.54
N ARG A 115 0.72 -29.70 -5.39
CA ARG A 115 1.11 -31.08 -5.12
C ARG A 115 0.09 -31.99 -5.79
N ASN A 116 0.40 -32.42 -7.01
CA ASN A 116 -0.43 -33.34 -7.80
C ASN A 116 -0.68 -34.63 -7.03
N GLY A 117 -1.95 -34.87 -6.70
CA GLY A 117 -2.44 -36.18 -6.33
C GLY A 117 -2.51 -37.06 -7.57
N GLU A 118 -1.64 -38.04 -7.68
CA GLU A 118 -1.83 -39.18 -8.57
C GLU A 118 -1.59 -40.49 -7.80
N VAL A 119 -2.66 -41.25 -7.66
CA VAL A 119 -2.65 -42.69 -7.42
C VAL A 119 -3.10 -43.33 -8.73
N LEU A 120 -2.21 -44.01 -9.45
CA LEU A 120 -2.58 -45.12 -10.35
C LEU A 120 -1.46 -46.18 -10.40
N ARG A 121 -1.92 -47.43 -10.48
CA ARG A 121 -1.19 -48.69 -10.32
C ARG A 121 -0.63 -49.26 -11.65
N SER A 122 0.29 -50.22 -11.46
CA SER A 122 0.58 -51.41 -12.29
C SER A 122 1.53 -51.26 -13.48
N ASN A 123 2.68 -51.93 -13.40
CA ASN A 123 2.93 -53.20 -14.10
C ASN A 123 3.94 -54.05 -13.33
#